data_AF-A0A9E1XZS6-F1
#
_entry.id   AF-A0A9E1XZS6-F1
#
_cell.length_a   1.000
_cell.length_b   1.000
_cell.length_c   1.000
_cell.angle_alpha   90.00
_cell.angle_beta   90.00
_cell.angle_gamma   90.00
#
_symmetry.space_group_name_H-M   'P 1'
#
loop_
_entity.id
_entity.type
_entity.pdbx_description
1 polymer ?
#
loop_
_entity_poly.entity_id
_entity_poly.type
_entity_poly.pdbx_seq_one_letter_code
_entity_poly.pdbx_strand_id
1 'polypeptide(L)' 'MNPKNRHKVKPIAPKNTKKACSLVITCQEPNDDGNMHVEMTCEGDTTLAAYLLEEAQYYLKI' A
#
# COMPACT_ATOMS: atom_id res chain seq x y z
N MET A 1 9.28 27.48 -3.86
CA MET A 1 8.16 26.56 -3.53
C MET A 1 8.37 26.02 -2.11
N ASN A 2 7.33 26.01 -1.27
CA ASN A 2 7.42 25.75 0.18
C ASN A 2 7.01 24.28 0.48
N PRO A 3 7.83 23.44 1.14
CA PRO A 3 7.62 21.98 1.24
C PRO A 3 6.51 21.51 2.20
N LYS A 4 5.58 22.39 2.61
CA LYS A 4 4.67 22.15 3.75
C LYS A 4 3.31 21.53 3.40
N ASN A 5 3.03 21.23 2.12
CA ASN A 5 1.73 20.70 1.68
C ASN A 5 1.73 19.20 1.34
N ARG A 6 2.54 18.39 2.02
CA ARG A 6 2.30 16.94 2.04
C ARG A 6 0.96 16.73 2.74
N HIS A 7 -0.07 16.35 1.98
CA HIS A 7 -1.34 15.92 2.55
C HIS A 7 -1.04 14.73 3.44
N LYS A 8 -0.94 14.96 4.75
CA LYS A 8 -0.87 13.89 5.74
C LYS A 8 -2.23 13.20 5.66
N VAL A 9 -2.30 12.13 4.88
CA VAL A 9 -3.41 11.17 4.97
C VAL A 9 -3.35 10.65 6.39
N LYS A 10 -4.16 11.25 7.28
CA LYS A 10 -4.35 10.70 8.62
C LYS A 10 -5.05 9.37 8.39
N PRO A 11 -4.46 8.23 8.80
CA PRO A 11 -5.20 6.98 8.77
C PRO A 11 -6.41 7.18 9.67
N ILE A 12 -7.60 7.18 9.05
CA ILE A 12 -8.85 7.07 9.79
C ILE A 12 -8.80 5.65 10.35
N ALA A 13 -8.34 5.51 11.59
CA ALA A 13 -8.44 4.25 12.31
C ALA A 13 -9.86 4.18 12.87
N PRO A 14 -10.79 3.40 12.27
CA PRO A 14 -12.04 3.11 12.94
C PRO A 14 -11.71 2.41 14.26
N LYS A 15 -12.13 3.02 15.37
CA LYS A 15 -12.10 2.39 16.69
C LYS A 15 -12.88 1.07 16.60
N ASN A 16 -12.14 -0.04 16.70
CA ASN A 16 -12.64 -1.38 16.97
C ASN A 16 -13.48 -2.06 15.87
N THR A 17 -13.03 -2.02 14.61
CA THR A 17 -13.45 -3.02 13.61
C THR A 17 -12.29 -4.00 13.42
N LYS A 18 -12.51 -5.29 13.74
CA LYS A 18 -11.55 -6.34 13.37
C LYS A 18 -11.37 -6.26 11.86
N LYS A 19 -10.20 -5.84 11.39
CA LYS A 19 -9.94 -5.80 9.95
C LYS A 19 -9.97 -7.22 9.41
N ALA A 20 -10.78 -7.48 8.39
CA ALA A 20 -10.85 -8.79 7.76
C ALA A 20 -9.56 -9.11 6.98
N CYS A 21 -8.91 -8.09 6.45
CA CYS A 21 -7.63 -8.17 5.75
C CYS A 21 -6.96 -6.79 5.75
N SER A 22 -5.63 -6.76 5.77
CA SER A 22 -4.85 -5.57 5.47
C SER A 22 -3.62 -5.91 4.63
N LEU A 23 -3.30 -5.03 3.68
CA LEU A 23 -2.07 -5.08 2.90
C LEU A 23 -1.29 -3.80 3.16
N VAL A 24 0.00 -3.98 3.44
CA VAL A 24 0.96 -2.88 3.53
C VAL A 24 1.99 -3.11 2.44
N ILE A 25 2.08 -2.17 1.50
CA ILE A 25 3.09 -2.15 0.44
C ILE A 25 4.05 -1.01 0.75
N THR A 26 5.32 -1.33 0.90
CA THR A 26 6.38 -0.37 1.16
C THR A 26 7.37 -0.39 -0.01
N CYS A 27 7.59 0.80 -0.57
CA CYS A 27 8.55 1.02 -1.63
C CYS A 27 9.71 1.85 -1.08
N GLN A 28 10.93 1.39 -1.31
CA GLN A 28 12.12 2.20 -1.04
C GLN A 28 12.33 3.22 -2.17
N GLU A 29 13.28 4.14 -1.99
CA GLU A 29 13.71 5.00 -3.07
C GLU A 29 14.32 4.14 -4.21
N PRO A 30 14.15 4.53 -5.48
CA PRO A 30 14.87 3.88 -6.58
C PRO A 30 16.38 3.95 -6.34
N ASN A 31 17.08 2.86 -6.62
CA ASN A 31 18.53 2.84 -6.61
C ASN A 31 19.11 3.48 -7.89
N ASP A 32 20.44 3.55 -7.98
CA ASP A 32 21.13 4.17 -9.11
C ASP A 32 20.85 3.49 -10.47
N ASP A 33 20.44 2.22 -10.45
CA ASP A 33 20.02 1.46 -11.64
C ASP A 33 18.55 1.69 -12.01
N GLY A 34 17.84 2.56 -11.28
CA GLY A 34 16.41 2.83 -11.45
C GLY A 34 15.49 1.74 -10.90
N ASN A 35 16.04 0.73 -10.24
CA ASN A 35 15.27 -0.35 -9.62
C ASN A 35 14.75 0.06 -8.25
N MET A 36 13.52 -0.34 -7.94
CA MET A 36 12.89 -0.07 -6.65
C MET A 36 12.71 -1.36 -5.87
N HIS A 37 13.19 -1.38 -4.62
CA HIS A 37 12.90 -2.50 -3.72
C HIS A 37 11.49 -2.32 -3.13
N VAL A 38 10.66 -3.36 -3.30
CA VAL A 38 9.27 -3.37 -2.86
C VAL A 38 9.06 -4.53 -1.91
N GLU A 39 8.50 -4.24 -0.75
CA GLU A 39 8.12 -5.23 0.26
C GLU A 39 6.60 -5.18 0.47
N MET A 40 5.99 -6.34 0.63
CA MET A 40 4.56 -6.47 0.91
C MET A 40 4.35 -7.35 2.15
N THR A 41 3.52 -6.86 3.06
CA THR A 41 3.07 -7.61 4.23
C THR A 41 1.54 -7.70 4.21
N CYS A 42 1.02 -8.90 4.41
CA CYS A 42 -0.41 -9.17 4.49
C CYS A 42 -0.79 -9.72 5.85
N GLU A 43 -1.89 -9.23 6.41
CA GLU A 43 -2.49 -9.75 7.63
C GLU A 43 -3.98 -10.06 7.36
N GLY A 44 -4.45 -11.22 7.82
CA GLY A 44 -5.83 -11.67 7.65
C GLY A 44 -5.99 -12.69 6.52
N ASP A 45 -7.10 -12.63 5.80
CA ASP A 45 -7.42 -13.59 4.74
C ASP A 45 -6.52 -13.39 3.50
N THR A 46 -5.79 -14.44 3.13
CA THR A 46 -4.84 -14.43 2.00
C THR A 46 -5.52 -14.45 0.64
N THR A 47 -6.71 -15.05 0.52
CA THR A 47 -7.51 -15.06 -0.71
C THR A 47 -8.03 -13.66 -0.99
N LEU A 48 -8.55 -12.99 0.05
CA LEU A 48 -8.97 -11.59 -0.06
C LEU A 48 -7.79 -10.68 -0.39
N ALA A 49 -6.61 -10.93 0.20
CA ALA A 49 -5.41 -10.17 -0.11
C ALA A 49 -4.97 -10.30 -1.57
N ALA A 50 -4.96 -11.53 -2.09
CA ALA A 50 -4.62 -11.81 -3.48
C ALA A 50 -5.60 -11.12 -4.45
N TYR A 51 -6.91 -11.22 -4.19
CA TYR A 51 -7.95 -10.56 -4.98
C TYR A 51 -7.74 -9.04 -5.04
N LEU A 52 -7.50 -8.40 -3.89
CA LEU A 52 -7.27 -6.95 -3.84
C LEU A 52 -6.01 -6.53 -4.62
N LEU A 53 -4.95 -7.33 -4.55
CA LEU A 53 -3.71 -7.06 -5.27
C LEU A 53 -3.87 -7.20 -6.78
N GLU A 54 -4.53 -8.29 -7.23
CA GLU A 54 -4.79 -8.55 -8.65
C GLU A 54 -5.65 -7.45 -9.27
N GLU A 55 -6.73 -7.07 -8.59
CA GLU A 55 -7.60 -5.98 -9.05
C GLU A 55 -6.84 -4.65 -9.09
N ALA A 56 -6.04 -4.33 -8.07
CA ALA A 56 -5.23 -3.11 -8.07
C ALA A 56 -4.25 -3.07 -9.25
N GLN A 57 -3.59 -4.18 -9.57
CA GLN A 57 -2.72 -4.29 -10.74
C GLN A 57 -3.50 -4.14 -12.05
N TYR A 58 -4.70 -4.71 -12.14
CA TYR A 58 -5.56 -4.58 -13.30
C TYR A 58 -5.98 -3.12 -13.57
N TYR A 59 -6.35 -2.36 -12.52
CA TYR A 59 -6.75 -0.96 -12.65
C TYR A 59 -5.58 0.00 -12.82
N LEU A 60 -4.40 -0.33 -12.29
CA LEU A 60 -3.19 0.49 -12.41
C LEU A 60 -2.45 0.29 -13.72
N LYS A 61 -2.99 -0.45 -14.70
CA LYS A 61 -2.37 -0.64 -16.03
C LYS A 61 -1.77 0.66 -16.58
N ILE A 62 -0.45 0.75 -16.48
CA ILE A 62 0.47 1.64 -17.20
C ILE A 62 0.90 0.89 -18.47
#